data_AF-A0A7Y2L3B1-F1
#
_entry.id   AF-A0A7Y2L3B1-F1
#
_cell.length_a   1.000
_cell.length_b   1.000
_cell.length_c   1.000
_cell.angle_alpha   90.00
_cell.angle_beta   90.00
_cell.angle_gamma   90.00
#
_symmetry.space_group_name_H-M   'P 1'
#
loop_
_entity.id
_entity.type
_entity.pdbx_description
1 polymer ?
#
loop_
_entity_poly.entity_id
_entity_poly.type
_entity_poly.pdbx_seq_one_letter_code
_entity_poly.pdbx_strand_id
1 'polypeptide(L)'
;PFLVNSADAMKTAITSGMGVGILPVYAAIEGLRNGTLVRMLPKYRSQELNLYAIYPSRQYLDAKIKTWVEYMRGSLPEILAAHQTELATYS
;
A
#
# COMPACT_ATOMS: atom_id res chain seq x y z
N PRO A 1 -10.49 -21.24 -8.89
CA PRO A 1 -9.44 -20.31 -8.40
C PRO A 1 -9.96 -18.87 -8.36
N PHE A 2 -9.83 -18.19 -7.22
CA PHE A 2 -10.19 -16.77 -7.09
C PHE A 2 -9.01 -15.90 -7.56
N LEU A 3 -9.23 -15.02 -8.53
CA LEU A 3 -8.20 -14.14 -9.12
C LEU A 3 -8.70 -12.70 -9.11
N VAL A 4 -7.94 -11.80 -8.49
CA VAL A 4 -8.26 -10.37 -8.42
C VAL A 4 -7.00 -9.53 -8.54
N ASN A 5 -7.14 -8.32 -9.10
CA ASN A 5 -6.07 -7.35 -9.28
C ASN A 5 -6.37 -6.03 -8.54
N SER A 6 -6.99 -6.13 -7.36
CA SER A 6 -7.30 -4.99 -6.51
C SER A 6 -7.05 -5.34 -5.05
N ALA A 7 -6.39 -4.44 -4.34
CA ALA A 7 -6.14 -4.59 -2.91
C ALA A 7 -7.44 -4.65 -2.11
N ASP A 8 -8.46 -3.88 -2.50
CA ASP A 8 -9.76 -3.84 -1.79
C ASP A 8 -10.54 -5.14 -1.99
N ALA A 9 -10.54 -5.68 -3.21
CA ALA A 9 -11.19 -6.96 -3.50
C ALA A 9 -10.49 -8.10 -2.74
N MET A 10 -9.16 -8.10 -2.68
CA MET A 10 -8.38 -9.06 -1.90
C MET A 10 -8.65 -8.92 -0.39
N LYS A 11 -8.66 -7.69 0.15
CA LYS A 11 -8.98 -7.41 1.57
C LYS A 11 -10.36 -7.94 1.92
N THR A 12 -11.36 -7.68 1.07
CA THR A 12 -12.74 -8.15 1.26
C THR A 12 -12.81 -9.67 1.27
N ALA A 13 -12.13 -10.35 0.34
CA ALA A 13 -12.10 -11.80 0.29
C ALA A 13 -11.49 -12.42 1.56
N ILE A 14 -10.33 -11.91 2.00
CA ILE A 14 -9.65 -12.37 3.22
C ILE A 14 -10.52 -12.16 4.45
N THR A 15 -11.06 -10.95 4.63
CA THR A 15 -11.92 -10.62 5.79
C THR A 15 -13.25 -11.37 5.78
N SER A 16 -13.71 -11.83 4.61
CA SER A 16 -14.88 -12.71 4.48
C SER A 16 -14.57 -14.19 4.72
N GLY A 17 -13.36 -14.53 5.16
CA GLY A 17 -12.98 -15.90 5.49
C GLY A 17 -12.61 -16.76 4.28
N MET A 18 -12.34 -16.17 3.11
CA MET A 18 -11.93 -16.93 1.91
C MET A 18 -10.48 -17.44 1.96
N GLY A 19 -9.75 -17.16 3.06
CA GLY A 19 -8.41 -17.68 3.31
C GLY A 19 -7.38 -16.59 3.61
N VAL A 20 -6.12 -16.85 3.26
CA VAL A 20 -4.98 -15.95 3.48
C VAL A 20 -4.52 -15.34 2.15
N GLY A 21 -3.95 -14.13 2.19
CA GLY A 21 -3.44 -13.47 0.99
C GLY A 21 -2.45 -12.36 1.29
N ILE A 22 -1.83 -11.83 0.24
CA ILE A 22 -0.86 -10.72 0.33
C ILE A 22 -1.62 -9.40 0.10
N LEU A 23 -1.42 -8.44 0.99
CA LEU A 23 -1.97 -7.10 0.89
C LEU A 23 -0.84 -6.06 0.97
N PRO A 24 -0.94 -4.96 0.21
CA PRO A 24 -0.16 -3.76 0.49
C PRO A 24 -0.42 -3.27 1.91
N VAL A 25 0.60 -2.73 2.57
CA VAL A 25 0.53 -2.32 3.98
C VAL A 25 -0.63 -1.35 4.23
N TYR A 26 -0.80 -0.34 3.36
CA TYR A 26 -1.88 0.65 3.50
C TYR A 26 -3.28 0.02 3.55
N ALA A 27 -3.53 -1.09 2.85
CA ALA A 27 -4.82 -1.77 2.83
C ALA A 27 -5.02 -2.67 4.06
N ALA A 28 -3.92 -3.19 4.62
CA ALA A 28 -3.93 -4.09 5.76
C ALA A 28 -3.99 -3.37 7.12
N ILE A 29 -3.38 -2.19 7.24
CA ILE A 29 -3.19 -1.50 8.54
C ILE A 29 -4.49 -1.32 9.31
N GLU A 30 -5.56 -0.88 8.68
CA GLU A 30 -6.86 -0.73 9.37
C GLU A 30 -7.38 -2.07 9.91
N GLY A 31 -7.26 -3.15 9.13
CA GLY A 31 -7.67 -4.49 9.55
C GLY A 31 -6.80 -5.05 10.68
N LEU A 32 -5.51 -4.70 10.68
CA LEU A 32 -4.59 -5.05 11.77
C LEU A 32 -4.94 -4.26 13.05
N ARG A 33 -5.26 -2.97 12.93
CA ARG A 33 -5.69 -2.11 14.06
C ARG A 33 -6.96 -2.61 14.73
N ASN A 34 -7.95 -3.02 13.94
CA ASN A 34 -9.25 -3.45 14.47
C ASN A 34 -9.33 -4.96 14.73
N GLY A 35 -8.25 -5.71 14.46
CA GLY A 35 -8.16 -7.15 14.70
C GLY A 35 -8.90 -8.04 13.69
N THR A 36 -9.45 -7.48 12.61
CA THR A 36 -10.08 -8.26 11.52
C THR A 36 -9.05 -8.93 10.61
N LEU A 37 -7.79 -8.50 10.65
CA LEU A 37 -6.66 -9.12 9.97
C LEU A 37 -5.55 -9.44 10.98
N VAL A 38 -4.80 -10.50 10.69
CA VAL A 38 -3.62 -10.92 11.46
C VAL A 38 -2.46 -11.15 10.50
N ARG A 39 -1.26 -10.71 10.89
CA ARG A 39 -0.03 -10.90 10.11
C ARG A 39 0.53 -12.30 10.36
N MET A 40 0.55 -13.16 9.34
CA MET A 40 0.98 -14.57 9.55
C MET A 40 2.49 -14.82 9.37
N LEU A 41 3.17 -14.05 8.52
CA LEU A 41 4.58 -14.27 8.17
C LEU A 41 5.41 -13.01 8.47
N PRO A 42 5.64 -12.65 9.75
CA PRO A 42 6.29 -11.40 10.11
C PRO A 42 7.75 -11.28 9.64
N LYS A 43 8.43 -12.42 9.44
CA LYS A 43 9.82 -12.48 8.96
C LYS A 43 9.93 -12.49 7.44
N TYR A 44 8.82 -12.67 6.72
CA TYR A 44 8.79 -12.67 5.28
C TYR A 44 8.43 -11.28 4.75
N ARG A 45 9.22 -10.78 3.79
CA ARG A 45 8.95 -9.53 3.08
C ARG A 45 8.64 -9.87 1.62
N SER A 46 7.46 -9.44 1.17
CA SER A 46 7.10 -9.47 -0.25
C SER A 46 8.07 -8.61 -1.06
N GLN A 47 8.10 -8.83 -2.38
CA GLN A 47 8.84 -7.98 -3.32
C GLN A 47 8.51 -6.50 -3.09
N GLU A 48 9.55 -5.67 -3.10
CA GLU A 48 9.39 -4.23 -2.99
C GLU A 48 8.74 -3.66 -4.25
N LEU A 49 7.71 -2.85 -4.04
CA LEU A 49 7.01 -2.15 -5.11
C LEU A 49 7.53 -0.72 -5.17
N ASN A 50 8.04 -0.34 -6.33
CA ASN A 50 8.42 1.04 -6.61
C ASN A 50 7.16 1.85 -6.98
N LEU A 51 7.06 3.06 -6.43
CA LEU A 51 6.01 4.01 -6.79
C LEU A 51 6.52 4.95 -7.88
N TYR A 52 5.76 5.05 -8.97
CA TYR A 52 6.10 5.87 -10.12
C TYR A 52 5.05 6.95 -10.35
N ALA A 53 5.49 8.19 -10.51
CA ALA A 53 4.66 9.27 -11.04
C ALA A 53 4.82 9.29 -12.57
N ILE A 54 3.75 8.94 -13.29
CA ILE A 54 3.75 8.87 -14.76
C ILE A 54 2.92 10.03 -15.30
N TYR A 55 3.51 10.82 -16.19
CA TYR A 55 2.85 11.93 -16.88
C TYR A 55 3.45 12.12 -18.29
N PRO A 56 2.71 12.67 -19.26
CA PRO A 56 3.20 12.87 -20.62
C PRO A 56 4.47 13.74 -20.66
N SER A 57 5.48 13.33 -21.44
CA SER A 57 6.79 14.00 -21.43
C SER A 57 6.89 15.25 -22.31
N ARG A 58 5.83 15.65 -23.04
CA ARG A 58 5.91 16.71 -24.07
C ARG A 58 4.65 17.56 -24.18
N GLN A 59 4.61 18.62 -23.39
CA GLN A 59 4.09 19.97 -23.65
C GLN A 59 3.99 20.61 -22.28
N TYR A 60 4.82 21.62 -21.99
CA TYR A 60 4.74 22.49 -20.81
C TYR A 60 4.09 21.82 -19.59
N LEU A 61 4.88 21.04 -18.83
CA LEU A 61 4.38 20.48 -17.57
C LEU A 61 3.93 21.65 -16.70
N ASP A 62 2.63 21.75 -16.47
CA ASP A 62 2.02 22.83 -15.69
C ASP A 62 2.76 22.94 -14.35
N ALA A 63 3.12 24.17 -13.96
CA ALA A 63 3.74 24.44 -12.68
C ALA A 63 2.96 23.79 -11.52
N LYS A 64 1.63 23.68 -11.63
CA LYS A 64 0.77 22.98 -10.68
C LYS A 64 1.11 21.49 -10.57
N ILE A 65 1.30 20.79 -11.70
CA ILE A 65 1.64 19.35 -11.68
C ILE A 65 3.04 19.16 -11.11
N LYS A 66 4.01 20.00 -11.51
CA LYS A 66 5.37 19.94 -10.96
C LYS A 66 5.37 20.13 -9.44
N THR A 67 4.71 21.18 -8.95
CA THR A 67 4.61 21.45 -7.51
C THR A 67 3.91 20.31 -6.77
N TRP A 68 2.87 19.72 -7.35
CA TRP A 68 2.20 18.55 -6.76
C TRP A 68 3.11 17.32 -6.69
N VAL A 69 3.84 17.01 -7.78
CA VAL A 69 4.79 15.88 -7.78
C VAL A 69 5.90 16.10 -6.75
N GLU A 70 6.44 17.31 -6.64
CA GLU A 70 7.46 17.62 -5.63
C GLU A 70 6.90 17.56 -4.20
N TYR A 71 5.68 18.01 -3.98
CA TYR A 71 4.99 17.82 -2.71
C TYR A 71 4.84 16.34 -2.35
N MET A 72 4.35 15.53 -3.29
CA MET A 72 4.18 14.08 -3.10
C MET A 72 5.53 13.39 -2.87
N ARG A 73 6.60 13.82 -3.56
CA ARG A 73 7.97 13.31 -3.33
C ARG A 73 8.45 13.56 -1.90
N GLY A 74 8.09 14.71 -1.32
CA GLY A 74 8.41 15.04 0.07
C GLY A 74 7.55 14.32 1.10
N SER A 75 6.24 14.22 0.87
CA SER A 75 5.29 13.72 1.89
C SER A 75 5.05 12.21 1.86
N LEU A 76 5.09 11.57 0.67
CA LEU A 76 4.84 10.14 0.56
C LEU A 76 5.81 9.25 1.36
N PRO A 77 7.14 9.51 1.36
CA PRO A 77 8.06 8.66 2.11
C PRO A 77 7.72 8.58 3.60
N GLU A 78 7.32 9.71 4.20
CA GLU A 78 6.95 9.78 5.62
C GLU A 78 5.70 8.94 5.91
N ILE A 79 4.66 9.09 5.08
CA ILE A 79 3.40 8.33 5.23
C ILE A 79 3.66 6.82 5.09
N LEU A 80 4.46 6.43 4.10
CA LEU A 80 4.79 5.02 3.86
C LEU A 80 5.67 4.44 4.98
N ALA A 81 6.63 5.22 5.49
CA ALA A 81 7.49 4.82 6.60
C ALA A 81 6.69 4.64 7.91
N ALA A 82 5.70 5.52 8.16
CA ALA A 82 4.81 5.39 9.31
C ALA A 82 4.05 4.05 9.28
N HIS A 83 3.46 3.70 8.14
CA HIS A 83 2.77 2.41 7.97
C HIS A 83 3.71 1.20 8.08
N GLN A 84 4.95 1.29 7.57
CA GLN A 84 5.95 0.22 7.72
C GLN A 84 6.37 0.01 9.18
N THR A 85 6.54 1.12 9.91
CA THR A 85 6.89 1.09 11.34
C THR A 85 5.77 0.46 12.15
N GLU A 86 4.53 0.86 11.87
CA GLU A 86 3.36 0.27 12.50
C GLU A 86 3.20 -1.22 12.16
N LEU A 87 3.42 -1.61 10.91
CA LEU A 87 3.40 -3.02 10.50
C LEU A 87 4.38 -3.87 11.33
N ALA A 88 5.54 -3.33 11.68
CA ALA A 88 6.54 -4.01 12.49
C ALA A 88 6.09 -4.30 13.93
N THR A 89 5.05 -3.62 14.42
CA THR A 89 4.47 -3.87 15.74
C THR A 89 3.56 -5.09 15.77
N TYR A 90 3.02 -5.50 14.61
CA TYR A 90 2.19 -6.70 14.48
C TYR A 90 3.08 -7.92 14.27
N SER A 91 3.04 -8.84 15.24
CA SER A 91 3.73 -10.13 15.25
C SER A 91 2.98 -11.20 14.46
#